data_AF-A0A9Q9I1Y7-F1
#
_entry.id   AF-A0A9Q9I1Y7-F1
#
_cell.length_a   1.000
_cell.length_b   1.000
_cell.length_c   1.000
_cell.angle_alpha   90.00
_cell.angle_beta   90.00
_cell.angle_gamma   90.00
#
_symmetry.space_group_name_H-M   'P 1'
#
loop_
_entity.id
_entity.type
_entity.pdbx_description
1 polymer ?
#
loop_
_entity_poly.entity_id
_entity_poly.type
_entity_poly.pdbx_seq_one_letter_code
_entity_poly.pdbx_strand_id
1 'polypeptide(L)'
;MNLVDSIGTSEFSVAEEPGIFTWELATDKVYADSALANLFGLDPEQTLTGLPVIRYLDRIHPDDKPSVAKAISESVITGNPYRCDYRVFDRSGQIVAVAAFGRCFRDEAGNPSQYAGIVFPTNDHGEQDELSAHCRAALKIARSSGLQATADALKAILKELAKPMPSDTVQVH
;
A
#
# COMPACT_ATOMS: atom_id res chain seq x y z
N MET A 1 19.83 -50.60 -7.38
CA MET A 1 19.31 -50.57 -6.00
C MET A 1 18.76 -49.18 -5.76
N ASN A 2 17.49 -49.09 -5.33
CA ASN A 2 16.77 -47.88 -4.89
C ASN A 2 17.41 -47.27 -3.61
N LEU A 3 17.03 -46.13 -3.00
CA LEU A 3 15.77 -45.39 -2.85
C LEU A 3 16.10 -44.07 -2.07
N VAL A 4 15.39 -42.95 -2.35
CA VAL A 4 15.09 -41.69 -1.57
C VAL A 4 16.18 -41.02 -0.72
N ASP A 5 16.34 -39.69 -0.71
CA ASP A 5 15.41 -38.77 -0.03
C ASP A 5 15.17 -37.44 -0.78
N SER A 6 13.90 -37.06 -0.73
CA SER A 6 13.34 -35.76 -1.07
C SER A 6 13.37 -34.87 0.16
N ILE A 7 13.88 -33.64 0.02
CA ILE A 7 13.41 -32.50 0.83
C ILE A 7 13.23 -31.29 -0.09
N GLY A 8 11.97 -30.85 -0.24
CA GLY A 8 11.64 -29.45 -0.50
C GLY A 8 12.21 -28.57 0.62
N THR A 9 12.27 -27.25 0.49
CA THR A 9 11.09 -26.39 0.58
C THR A 9 11.53 -24.97 0.20
N SER A 10 10.78 -24.34 -0.71
CA SER A 10 10.57 -22.89 -0.87
C SER A 10 11.67 -21.89 -0.45
N GLU A 11 12.31 -21.27 -1.44
CA GLU A 11 12.71 -19.85 -1.33
C GLU A 11 11.69 -19.02 -2.10
N PHE A 12 10.49 -18.84 -1.52
CA PHE A 12 9.64 -17.73 -1.94
C PHE A 12 10.26 -16.48 -1.35
N SER A 13 10.94 -15.71 -2.20
CA SER A 13 11.28 -14.32 -1.91
C SER A 13 9.97 -13.60 -1.57
N VAL A 14 9.74 -13.39 -0.27
CA VAL A 14 8.78 -12.40 0.22
C VAL A 14 9.03 -11.12 -0.59
N ALA A 15 7.98 -10.55 -1.16
CA ALA A 15 8.09 -9.27 -1.85
C ALA A 15 8.56 -8.25 -0.82
N GLU A 16 9.83 -7.84 -0.88
CA GLU A 16 10.44 -6.84 0.01
C GLU A 16 10.35 -5.43 -0.59
N GLU A 17 9.95 -5.31 -1.86
CA GLU A 17 9.92 -4.03 -2.55
C GLU A 17 8.56 -3.33 -2.42
N PRO A 18 8.54 -2.03 -2.09
CA PRO A 18 7.30 -1.27 -2.08
C PRO A 18 6.77 -1.02 -3.48
N GLY A 19 5.46 -1.16 -3.64
CA GLY A 19 4.77 -0.93 -4.91
C GLY A 19 4.04 0.41 -4.93
N ILE A 20 4.05 1.09 -6.08
CA ILE A 20 3.32 2.35 -6.27
C ILE A 20 2.08 2.16 -7.15
N PHE A 21 1.05 2.96 -6.89
CA PHE A 21 -0.12 3.03 -7.76
C PHE A 21 -0.65 4.45 -7.94
N THR A 22 -1.37 4.62 -9.03
CA THR A 22 -2.25 5.77 -9.30
C THR A 22 -3.60 5.24 -9.73
N TRP A 23 -4.65 5.68 -9.06
CA TRP A 23 -6.04 5.40 -9.38
C TRP A 23 -6.68 6.63 -9.99
N GLU A 24 -7.13 6.49 -11.24
CA GLU A 24 -7.93 7.49 -11.92
C GLU A 24 -9.40 7.28 -11.55
N LEU A 25 -9.96 8.23 -10.79
CA LEU A 25 -11.32 8.11 -10.23
C LEU A 25 -12.41 8.22 -11.30
N ALA A 26 -12.15 8.97 -12.38
CA ALA A 26 -13.10 9.17 -13.47
C ALA A 26 -13.34 7.89 -14.31
N THR A 27 -12.30 7.07 -14.47
CA THR A 27 -12.33 5.86 -15.32
C THR A 27 -12.35 4.57 -14.51
N ASP A 28 -12.28 4.68 -13.18
CA ASP A 28 -12.06 3.58 -12.24
C ASP A 28 -10.87 2.69 -12.64
N LYS A 29 -9.72 3.28 -12.95
CA LYS A 29 -8.52 2.53 -13.36
C LYS A 29 -7.35 2.77 -12.43
N VAL A 30 -6.85 1.68 -11.85
CA VAL A 30 -5.64 1.64 -11.03
C VAL A 30 -4.48 1.17 -11.90
N TYR A 31 -3.56 2.10 -12.13
CA TYR A 31 -2.26 1.88 -12.74
C TYR A 31 -1.26 1.59 -11.64
N ALA A 32 -0.53 0.49 -11.75
CA ALA A 32 0.45 0.10 -10.75
C ALA A 32 1.73 -0.45 -11.37
N ASP A 33 2.80 -0.39 -10.61
CA ASP A 33 4.08 -0.98 -10.99
C ASP A 33 4.09 -2.51 -10.77
N SER A 34 5.16 -3.15 -11.25
CA SER A 34 5.34 -4.59 -11.12
C SER A 34 5.48 -5.04 -9.66
N ALA A 35 6.02 -4.18 -8.78
CA ALA A 35 6.14 -4.48 -7.35
C ALA A 35 4.77 -4.62 -6.70
N LEU A 36 3.85 -3.68 -6.94
CA LEU A 36 2.48 -3.79 -6.44
C LEU A 36 1.73 -4.96 -7.07
N ALA A 37 1.90 -5.18 -8.38
CA ALA A 37 1.28 -6.31 -9.07
C ALA A 37 1.65 -7.63 -8.39
N ASN A 38 2.93 -7.81 -8.04
CA ASN A 38 3.41 -8.99 -7.34
C ASN A 38 2.82 -9.11 -5.92
N LEU A 39 2.74 -8.00 -5.16
CA LEU A 39 2.14 -7.98 -3.82
C LEU A 39 0.68 -8.43 -3.82
N PHE A 40 -0.10 -8.01 -4.83
CA PHE A 40 -1.53 -8.35 -4.95
C PHE A 40 -1.78 -9.63 -5.76
N GLY A 41 -0.73 -10.31 -6.21
CA GLY A 41 -0.84 -11.50 -7.06
C GLY A 41 -1.55 -11.25 -8.39
N LEU A 42 -1.38 -10.05 -8.95
CA LEU A 42 -1.92 -9.60 -10.22
C LEU A 42 -0.86 -9.71 -11.33
N ASP A 43 -1.31 -9.60 -12.57
CA ASP A 43 -0.43 -9.62 -13.72
C ASP A 43 0.21 -8.23 -13.94
N PRO A 44 1.56 -8.12 -13.93
CA PRO A 44 2.25 -6.83 -14.07
C PRO A 44 1.91 -6.09 -15.37
N GLU A 45 1.77 -6.80 -16.49
CA GLU A 45 1.46 -6.17 -17.78
C GLU A 45 0.05 -5.56 -17.75
N GLN A 46 -0.91 -6.26 -17.13
CA GLN A 46 -2.27 -5.74 -16.98
C GLN A 46 -2.32 -4.52 -16.04
N THR A 47 -1.58 -4.55 -14.93
CA THR A 47 -1.55 -3.42 -13.97
C THR A 47 -0.98 -2.14 -14.58
N LEU A 48 -0.03 -2.25 -15.52
CA LEU A 48 0.53 -1.11 -16.25
C LEU A 48 -0.49 -0.48 -17.21
N THR A 49 -1.42 -1.26 -17.75
CA THR A 49 -2.49 -0.77 -18.64
C THR A 49 -3.72 -0.24 -17.89
N GLY A 50 -3.75 -0.40 -16.57
CA GLY A 50 -4.84 0.00 -15.70
C GLY A 50 -5.86 -1.12 -15.51
N LEU A 51 -6.09 -1.52 -14.26
CA LEU A 51 -7.12 -2.49 -13.86
C LEU A 51 -8.17 -1.81 -12.99
N PRO A 52 -9.44 -2.27 -13.00
CA PRO A 52 -10.46 -1.70 -12.14
C PRO A 52 -10.15 -1.95 -10.66
N VAL A 53 -10.49 -0.99 -9.79
CA VAL A 53 -10.13 -1.02 -8.36
C VAL A 53 -10.62 -2.29 -7.67
N ILE A 54 -11.75 -2.84 -8.13
CA ILE A 54 -12.32 -4.08 -7.61
C ILE A 54 -11.34 -5.27 -7.71
N ARG A 55 -10.45 -5.29 -8.71
CA ARG A 55 -9.45 -6.35 -8.87
C ARG A 55 -8.42 -6.35 -7.74
N TYR A 56 -8.16 -5.19 -7.14
CA TYR A 56 -7.29 -5.06 -5.97
C TYR A 56 -8.07 -5.36 -4.69
N LEU A 57 -9.31 -4.85 -4.57
CA LEU A 57 -10.18 -5.14 -3.42
C LEU A 57 -10.49 -6.64 -3.27
N ASP A 58 -10.58 -7.37 -4.37
CA ASP A 58 -10.78 -8.83 -4.36
C ASP A 58 -9.60 -9.60 -3.75
N ARG A 59 -8.41 -8.99 -3.76
CA ARG A 59 -7.19 -9.57 -3.20
C ARG A 59 -6.96 -9.18 -1.75
N ILE A 60 -7.74 -8.26 -1.19
CA ILE A 60 -7.70 -7.93 0.23
C ILE A 60 -8.41 -9.02 1.03
N HIS A 61 -7.88 -9.34 2.20
CA HIS A 61 -8.50 -10.28 3.15
C HIS A 61 -9.95 -9.84 3.45
N PRO A 62 -10.94 -10.75 3.40
CA PRO A 62 -12.36 -10.39 3.51
C PRO A 62 -12.70 -9.58 4.76
N ASP A 63 -12.03 -9.86 5.88
CA ASP A 63 -12.21 -9.13 7.15
C ASP A 63 -11.73 -7.67 7.09
N ASP A 64 -10.75 -7.39 6.23
CA ASP A 64 -10.13 -6.06 6.14
C ASP A 64 -10.81 -5.19 5.07
N LYS A 65 -11.55 -5.81 4.12
CA LYS A 65 -12.26 -5.10 3.02
C LYS A 65 -13.15 -3.94 3.50
N PRO A 66 -14.01 -4.09 4.54
CA PRO A 66 -14.88 -3.01 4.97
C PRO A 66 -14.10 -1.82 5.53
N SER A 67 -13.01 -2.09 6.27
CA SER A 67 -12.16 -1.06 6.87
C SER A 67 -11.42 -0.28 5.78
N VAL A 68 -10.82 -0.99 4.82
CA VAL A 68 -10.11 -0.39 3.69
C VAL A 68 -11.05 0.46 2.83
N ALA A 69 -12.23 -0.05 2.47
CA ALA A 69 -13.20 0.69 1.66
C ALA A 69 -13.69 1.96 2.35
N LYS A 70 -13.92 1.90 3.68
CA LYS A 70 -14.31 3.07 4.47
C LYS A 70 -13.20 4.13 4.47
N ALA A 71 -11.97 3.73 4.76
CA ALA A 71 -10.85 4.65 4.86
C ALA A 71 -10.43 5.27 3.51
N ILE A 72 -10.56 4.53 2.40
CA ILE A 72 -10.42 5.09 1.04
C ILE A 72 -11.52 6.14 0.80
N SER A 73 -12.77 5.83 1.12
CA SER A 73 -13.90 6.75 0.95
C SER A 73 -13.72 8.04 1.75
N GLU A 74 -13.29 7.94 3.01
CA GLU A 74 -12.98 9.10 3.86
C GLU A 74 -11.85 9.96 3.28
N SER A 75 -10.79 9.34 2.76
CA SER A 75 -9.68 10.04 2.11
C SER A 75 -10.10 10.76 0.83
N VAL A 76 -10.95 10.14 0.01
CA VAL A 76 -11.51 10.77 -1.20
C VAL A 76 -12.38 11.98 -0.84
N ILE A 77 -13.20 11.87 0.21
CA ILE A 77 -14.09 12.96 0.66
C ILE A 77 -13.28 14.11 1.28
N THR A 78 -12.36 13.82 2.19
CA THR A 78 -11.65 14.83 2.98
C THR A 78 -10.41 15.39 2.27
N GLY A 79 -9.82 14.64 1.33
CA GLY A 79 -8.52 14.96 0.72
C GLY A 79 -7.33 14.76 1.67
N ASN A 80 -7.57 14.23 2.88
CA ASN A 80 -6.53 13.92 3.85
C ASN A 80 -5.73 12.68 3.41
N PRO A 81 -4.45 12.58 3.78
CA PRO A 81 -3.67 11.38 3.54
C PRO A 81 -4.31 10.18 4.26
N TYR A 82 -4.47 9.10 3.52
CA TYR A 82 -4.89 7.79 3.99
C TYR A 82 -3.68 6.97 4.45
N ARG A 83 -3.86 6.25 5.55
CA ARG A 83 -3.00 5.15 5.99
C ARG A 83 -3.88 4.00 6.42
N CYS A 84 -3.57 2.79 5.96
CA CYS A 84 -4.18 1.57 6.48
C CYS A 84 -3.22 0.41 6.39
N ASP A 85 -3.20 -0.38 7.45
CA ASP A 85 -2.47 -1.64 7.54
C ASP A 85 -3.50 -2.76 7.34
N TYR A 86 -3.32 -3.64 6.35
CA TYR A 86 -4.26 -4.70 6.00
C TYR A 86 -3.56 -5.89 5.35
N ARG A 87 -4.29 -7.00 5.19
CA ARG A 87 -3.78 -8.24 4.61
C ARG A 87 -4.22 -8.40 3.16
N VAL A 88 -3.33 -8.88 2.30
CA VAL A 88 -3.60 -9.21 0.90
C VAL A 88 -3.22 -10.65 0.58
N PHE A 89 -3.81 -11.20 -0.47
CA PHE A 89 -3.44 -12.49 -1.04
C PHE A 89 -2.46 -12.29 -2.20
N ASP A 90 -1.28 -12.90 -2.08
CA ASP A 90 -0.28 -12.91 -3.14
C ASP A 90 -0.68 -13.88 -4.28
N ARG A 91 0.22 -14.06 -5.27
CA ARG A 91 -0.04 -14.96 -6.42
C ARG A 91 -0.16 -16.42 -6.01
N SER A 92 0.46 -16.82 -4.90
CA SER A 92 0.41 -18.18 -4.36
C SER A 92 -0.83 -18.42 -3.48
N GLY A 93 -1.60 -17.37 -3.17
CA GLY A 93 -2.73 -17.41 -2.25
C GLY A 93 -2.32 -17.29 -0.78
N GLN A 94 -1.07 -16.96 -0.49
CA GLN A 94 -0.59 -16.70 0.85
C GLN A 94 -0.98 -15.29 1.31
N ILE A 95 -1.17 -15.14 2.61
CA ILE A 95 -1.49 -13.85 3.22
C ILE A 95 -0.20 -13.06 3.44
N VAL A 96 -0.17 -11.83 2.94
CA VAL A 96 0.90 -10.86 3.14
C VAL A 96 0.32 -9.65 3.85
N ALA A 97 0.94 -9.25 4.96
CA ALA A 97 0.60 -8.00 5.65
C ALA A 97 1.23 -6.82 4.89
N VAL A 98 0.43 -5.77 4.66
CA VAL A 98 0.86 -4.58 3.94
C VAL A 98 0.40 -3.31 4.64
N ALA A 99 1.21 -2.26 4.53
CA ALA A 99 0.87 -0.90 4.88
C ALA A 99 0.66 -0.08 3.61
N ALA A 100 -0.52 0.51 3.44
CA ALA A 100 -0.83 1.36 2.30
C ALA A 100 -0.95 2.82 2.71
N PHE A 101 -0.40 3.68 1.88
CA PHE A 101 -0.49 5.13 1.99
C PHE A 101 -1.03 5.69 0.69
N GLY A 102 -1.91 6.67 0.76
CA GLY A 102 -2.42 7.31 -0.43
C GLY A 102 -3.05 8.65 -0.16
N ARG A 103 -3.25 9.42 -1.22
CA ARG A 103 -3.94 10.70 -1.14
C ARG A 103 -4.75 10.96 -2.39
N CYS A 104 -5.93 11.53 -2.18
CA CYS A 104 -6.76 12.06 -3.23
C CYS A 104 -6.29 13.47 -3.67
N PHE A 105 -6.09 13.64 -4.97
CA PHE A 105 -5.83 14.88 -5.67
C PHE A 105 -7.12 15.35 -6.34
N ARG A 106 -7.30 16.67 -6.38
CA ARG A 106 -8.46 17.32 -6.97
C ARG A 106 -8.09 18.04 -8.26
N ASP A 107 -9.02 18.11 -9.20
CA ASP A 107 -8.90 18.92 -10.40
C ASP A 107 -9.05 20.43 -10.10
N GLU A 108 -8.92 21.28 -11.13
CA GLU A 108 -9.08 22.73 -11.02
C GLU A 108 -10.49 23.15 -10.58
N ALA A 109 -11.50 22.28 -10.74
CA ALA A 109 -12.86 22.50 -10.28
C ALA A 109 -13.10 22.02 -8.84
N GLY A 110 -12.07 21.47 -8.17
CA GLY A 110 -12.14 20.97 -6.80
C GLY A 110 -12.71 19.55 -6.67
N ASN A 111 -12.94 18.84 -7.78
CA ASN A 111 -13.46 17.48 -7.77
C ASN A 111 -12.32 16.46 -7.61
N PRO A 112 -12.53 15.36 -6.87
CA PRO A 112 -11.59 14.23 -6.83
C PRO A 112 -11.26 13.73 -8.24
N SER A 113 -9.99 13.78 -8.66
CA SER A 113 -9.57 13.40 -10.01
C SER A 113 -8.66 12.18 -10.01
N GLN A 114 -7.69 12.14 -9.11
CA GLN A 114 -6.72 11.05 -9.01
C GLN A 114 -6.43 10.70 -7.57
N TYR A 115 -6.11 9.44 -7.32
CA TYR A 115 -5.67 8.97 -6.02
C TYR A 115 -4.35 8.23 -6.19
N ALA A 116 -3.25 8.76 -5.67
CA ALA A 116 -1.94 8.12 -5.79
C ALA A 116 -1.45 7.63 -4.44
N GLY A 117 -0.70 6.53 -4.45
CA GLY A 117 -0.27 5.88 -3.23
C GLY A 117 0.89 4.92 -3.42
N ILE A 118 1.31 4.37 -2.29
CA ILE A 118 2.37 3.38 -2.17
C ILE A 118 1.93 2.33 -1.16
N VAL A 119 2.30 1.08 -1.41
CA VAL A 119 2.03 -0.05 -0.54
C VAL A 119 3.34 -0.74 -0.22
N PHE A 120 3.55 -0.99 1.06
CA PHE A 120 4.75 -1.63 1.59
C PHE A 120 4.38 -3.00 2.17
N PRO A 121 5.14 -4.05 1.87
CA PRO A 121 5.10 -5.25 2.68
C PRO A 121 5.54 -4.92 4.11
N THR A 122 4.88 -5.48 5.11
CA THR A 122 5.26 -5.35 6.52
C THR A 122 5.45 -6.73 7.12
N ASN A 123 6.52 -6.94 7.87
CA ASN A 123 6.63 -8.11 8.73
C ASN A 123 5.79 -7.89 9.98
N ASP A 124 5.05 -8.92 10.37
CA ASP A 124 4.16 -8.88 11.52
C ASP A 124 4.92 -8.45 12.80
N HIS A 125 4.44 -7.38 13.42
CA HIS A 125 4.87 -6.80 14.71
C HIS A 125 6.27 -6.15 14.81
N GLY A 126 6.40 -4.92 14.30
CA GLY A 126 7.56 -4.04 14.52
C GLY A 126 7.21 -2.56 14.33
N GLU A 127 6.18 -2.10 15.05
CA GLU A 127 5.50 -0.82 14.83
C GLU A 127 6.44 0.40 15.00
N GLN A 128 6.39 1.34 14.04
CA GLN A 128 7.08 2.64 13.96
C GLN A 128 8.49 2.70 13.35
N ASP A 129 9.45 1.87 13.75
CA ASP A 129 10.85 2.09 13.34
C ASP A 129 11.10 1.62 11.89
N GLU A 130 10.57 0.45 11.54
CA GLU A 130 10.61 -0.05 10.17
C GLU A 130 9.78 0.82 9.23
N LEU A 131 8.63 1.33 9.68
CA LEU A 131 7.78 2.18 8.85
C LEU A 131 8.45 3.53 8.53
N SER A 132 9.15 4.12 9.50
CA SER A 132 9.94 5.33 9.30
C SER A 132 11.11 5.09 8.32
N ALA A 133 11.73 3.92 8.39
CA ALA A 133 12.76 3.50 7.45
C ALA A 133 12.19 3.33 6.03
N HIS A 134 11.05 2.67 5.89
CA HIS A 134 10.36 2.45 4.60
C HIS A 134 9.86 3.76 3.98
N CYS A 135 9.24 4.65 4.77
CA CYS A 135 8.83 5.97 4.28
C CYS A 135 10.02 6.82 3.83
N ARG A 136 11.18 6.72 4.51
CA ARG A 136 12.43 7.36 4.07
C ARG A 136 12.97 6.75 2.77
N ALA A 137 12.90 5.43 2.63
CA ALA A 137 13.32 4.74 1.41
C ALA A 137 12.43 5.13 0.22
N ALA A 138 11.11 5.09 0.38
CA ALA A 138 10.15 5.56 -0.61
C ALA A 138 10.33 7.02 -0.98
N LEU A 139 10.62 7.89 0.00
CA LEU A 139 10.88 9.31 -0.28
C LEU A 139 12.10 9.47 -1.19
N LYS A 140 13.12 8.64 -1.00
CA LYS A 140 14.33 8.63 -1.82
C LYS A 140 14.00 8.20 -3.25
N ILE A 141 13.21 7.14 -3.42
CA ILE A 141 12.77 6.63 -4.72
C ILE A 141 11.87 7.65 -5.43
N ALA A 142 10.87 8.19 -4.75
CA ALA A 142 9.96 9.19 -5.32
C ALA A 142 10.71 10.44 -5.82
N ARG A 143 11.76 10.87 -5.10
CA ARG A 143 12.62 11.98 -5.53
C ARG A 143 13.47 11.64 -6.74
N SER A 144 14.09 10.45 -6.77
CA SER A 144 14.91 10.04 -7.92
C SER A 144 14.08 9.81 -9.18
N SER A 145 12.81 9.43 -9.03
CA SER A 145 11.88 9.19 -10.14
C SER A 145 11.09 10.44 -10.57
N GLY A 146 11.36 11.61 -9.98
CA GLY A 146 10.67 12.86 -10.32
C GLY A 146 9.20 12.94 -9.87
N LEU A 147 8.75 12.02 -9.01
CA LEU A 147 7.40 11.96 -8.46
C LEU A 147 7.24 12.95 -7.30
N GLN A 148 7.28 14.25 -7.61
CA GLN A 148 7.32 15.32 -6.62
C GLN A 148 6.13 15.29 -5.66
N ALA A 149 4.92 15.00 -6.16
CA ALA A 149 3.71 14.90 -5.35
C ALA A 149 3.78 13.75 -4.32
N THR A 150 4.32 12.59 -4.73
CA THR A 150 4.53 11.43 -3.86
C THR A 150 5.62 11.71 -2.83
N ALA A 151 6.70 12.39 -3.24
CA ALA A 151 7.77 12.80 -2.34
C ALA A 151 7.26 13.77 -1.26
N ASP A 152 6.41 14.73 -1.62
CA ASP A 152 5.84 15.67 -0.65
C ASP A 152 4.86 14.98 0.31
N ALA A 153 4.07 14.01 -0.17
CA ALA A 153 3.22 13.19 0.68
C ALA A 153 4.03 12.35 1.68
N LEU A 154 5.08 11.65 1.22
CA LEU A 154 5.97 10.86 2.08
C LEU A 154 6.71 11.70 3.11
N LYS A 155 7.10 12.94 2.73
CA LYS A 155 7.66 13.92 3.68
C LYS A 155 6.67 14.32 4.75
N ALA A 156 5.42 14.58 4.40
CA ALA A 156 4.37 14.93 5.35
C ALA A 156 4.13 13.76 6.32
N ILE A 157 4.12 12.53 5.82
CA ILE A 157 3.97 11.31 6.63
C ILE A 157 5.14 11.15 7.60
N LEU A 158 6.39 11.29 7.13
CA LEU A 158 7.57 11.27 8.01
C LEU A 158 7.51 12.33 9.11
N LYS A 159 6.89 13.49 8.83
CA LYS A 159 6.70 14.57 9.80
C LYS A 159 5.62 14.23 10.84
N GLU A 160 4.56 13.53 10.45
CA GLU A 160 3.53 13.05 11.38
C GLU A 160 4.05 11.88 12.23
N LEU A 161 4.82 10.95 11.65
CA LEU A 161 5.46 9.86 12.38
C LEU A 161 6.52 10.35 13.40
N ALA A 162 7.13 11.51 13.15
CA ALA A 162 8.07 12.14 14.07
C ALA A 162 7.39 12.92 15.22
N LYS A 163 6.07 13.09 15.20
CA LYS A 163 5.35 13.66 16.35
C LYS A 163 5.15 12.55 17.38
N PRO A 164 5.53 12.75 18.67
CA PRO A 164 5.17 11.80 19.70
C PRO A 164 3.65 11.66 19.72
N MET A 165 3.15 10.41 19.70
CA MET A 165 1.73 10.14 19.93
C MET A 165 1.31 10.92 21.19
N PRO A 166 0.19 11.69 21.15
CA PRO A 166 -0.41 12.12 22.40
C PRO A 166 -0.72 10.83 23.18
N SER A 167 -0.09 10.68 24.34
CA SER A 167 -0.38 9.59 25.25
C SER A 167 -1.85 9.71 25.63
N ASP A 168 -2.71 8.87 25.04
CA ASP A 168 -4.06 8.69 25.52
C ASP A 168 -3.96 8.18 26.95
N THR A 169 -4.08 9.12 27.87
CA THR A 169 -4.24 8.86 29.29
C THR A 169 -5.61 8.23 29.42
N VAL A 170 -5.64 6.90 29.43
CA VAL A 170 -6.82 6.14 29.85
C VAL A 170 -7.06 6.48 31.33
N GLN A 171 -7.93 7.45 31.60
CA GLN A 171 -8.55 7.55 32.91
C GLN A 171 -9.65 6.50 32.99
N VAL A 172 -9.29 5.40 33.65
CA VAL A 172 -10.26 4.48 34.25
C VAL A 172 -11.00 5.19 35.37
N HIS A 173 -12.33 5.19 35.32
CA HIS A 173 -13.20 5.44 36.47
C HIS A 173 -14.31 4.40 36.49
#